data_AF-A0A968Q2C2-F1
#
_entry.id   AF-A0A968Q2C2-F1
#
_cell.length_a   1.000
_cell.length_b   1.000
_cell.length_c   1.000
_cell.angle_alpha   90.00
_cell.angle_beta   90.00
_cell.angle_gamma   90.00
#
_symmetry.space_group_name_H-M   'P 1'
#
loop_
_entity.id
_entity.type
_entity.pdbx_description
1 polymer ?
#
loop_
_entity_poly.entity_id
_entity_poly.type
_entity_poly.pdbx_seq_one_letter_code
_entity_poly.pdbx_strand_id
1 'polypeptide(L)'
;MPKSPKLYPLCLRVAIAATLLSGLDSNALAQTAKRSFLPQAEPVLIAQTEAQALVIKGALLFDRNRFQEALDSFSAATKLQPDFAEAWYAQGRALYRLKRSQEALAAYATSIKLKPEFPDAWDGLTTTLYGLKRYQELLEFSDKIIQLQPDFYPAWFGRGRALYGFKRYSEALAAAEKVIQLKPDLADAWSGRGNCAVSIAASSRSYIA
;
A
#
# COMPACT_ATOMS: atom_id res chain seq x y z
N MET A 1 16.25 -27.54 -35.40
CA MET A 1 16.14 -26.20 -34.78
C MET A 1 14.81 -26.11 -34.05
N PRO A 2 14.78 -25.71 -32.77
CA PRO A 2 13.66 -24.92 -32.30
C PRO A 2 14.13 -23.66 -31.58
N LYS A 3 13.73 -22.52 -32.14
CA LYS A 3 13.73 -21.20 -31.49
C LYS A 3 12.43 -21.09 -30.69
N SER A 4 12.52 -20.95 -29.37
CA SER A 4 11.67 -20.03 -28.58
C SER A 4 11.97 -20.08 -27.07
N PRO A 5 12.99 -19.36 -26.58
CA PRO A 5 13.28 -19.23 -25.14
C PRO A 5 12.23 -18.38 -24.37
N LYS A 6 11.27 -17.76 -25.06
CA LYS A 6 10.37 -16.76 -24.48
C LYS A 6 9.01 -17.29 -23.97
N LEU A 7 8.65 -18.54 -24.30
CA LEU A 7 7.37 -19.15 -23.88
C LEU A 7 7.45 -19.86 -22.53
N TYR A 8 8.63 -20.35 -22.16
CA TYR A 8 8.89 -21.06 -20.90
C TYR A 8 8.54 -20.26 -19.63
N PRO A 9 8.90 -18.97 -19.51
CA PRO A 9 8.57 -18.17 -18.34
C PRO A 9 7.06 -17.95 -18.18
N LEU A 10 6.33 -17.88 -19.30
CA LEU A 10 4.88 -17.66 -19.30
C LEU A 10 4.13 -18.91 -18.85
N CYS A 11 4.50 -20.08 -19.38
CA CYS A 11 3.87 -21.36 -19.00
C CYS A 11 4.09 -21.69 -17.51
N LEU A 12 5.29 -21.39 -16.97
CA LEU A 12 5.59 -21.61 -15.56
C LEU A 12 4.76 -20.67 -14.65
N ARG A 13 4.66 -19.39 -15.03
CA ARG A 13 3.82 -18.41 -14.32
C ARG A 13 2.34 -18.79 -14.33
N VAL A 14 1.82 -19.25 -15.47
CA VAL A 14 0.44 -19.70 -15.61
C VAL A 14 0.19 -20.99 -14.82
N ALA A 15 1.12 -21.94 -14.81
CA ALA A 15 0.97 -23.19 -14.06
C ALA A 15 0.98 -22.98 -12.53
N ILE A 16 1.89 -22.14 -12.02
CA ILE A 16 1.95 -21.79 -10.58
C ILE A 16 0.73 -20.97 -10.17
N ALA A 17 0.31 -19.99 -10.99
CA ALA A 17 -0.89 -19.21 -10.73
C ALA A 17 -2.16 -20.09 -10.75
N ALA A 18 -2.30 -21.00 -11.72
CA ALA A 18 -3.45 -21.90 -11.84
C ALA A 18 -3.57 -22.88 -10.67
N THR A 19 -2.44 -23.42 -10.18
CA THR A 19 -2.43 -24.36 -9.05
C THR A 19 -2.71 -23.68 -7.71
N LEU A 20 -2.28 -22.43 -7.53
CA LEU A 20 -2.58 -21.65 -6.32
C LEU A 20 -4.01 -21.08 -6.33
N LEU A 21 -4.59 -20.82 -7.50
CA LEU A 21 -6.00 -20.42 -7.68
C LEU A 21 -6.99 -21.57 -7.47
N SER A 22 -6.60 -22.82 -7.76
CA SER A 22 -7.50 -23.99 -7.68
C SER A 22 -7.64 -24.59 -6.28
N GLY A 23 -6.94 -24.06 -5.26
CA GLY A 23 -7.08 -24.52 -3.86
C GLY A 23 -6.63 -25.96 -3.59
N LEU A 24 -5.88 -26.57 -4.52
CA LEU A 24 -5.32 -27.91 -4.36
C LEU A 24 -4.11 -27.87 -3.44
N ASP A 25 -3.84 -29.00 -2.77
CA ASP A 25 -2.84 -29.15 -1.73
C ASP A 25 -1.45 -28.64 -2.17
N SER A 26 -1.08 -27.48 -1.61
CA SER A 26 0.09 -26.68 -2.00
C SER A 26 1.40 -27.47 -1.99
N ASN A 27 1.49 -28.55 -1.21
CA ASN A 27 2.71 -29.30 -1.01
C ASN A 27 2.94 -30.35 -2.12
N ALA A 28 1.88 -31.03 -2.59
CA ALA A 28 1.98 -32.07 -3.61
C ALA A 28 2.22 -31.51 -5.02
N LEU A 29 1.64 -30.34 -5.31
CA LEU A 29 1.74 -29.67 -6.61
C LEU A 29 3.02 -28.85 -6.78
N ALA A 30 3.50 -28.22 -5.70
CA ALA A 30 4.83 -27.61 -5.70
C ALA A 30 5.95 -28.65 -5.92
N GLN A 31 5.78 -29.87 -5.40
CA GLN A 31 6.72 -30.97 -5.65
C GLN A 31 6.67 -31.48 -7.09
N THR A 32 5.48 -31.56 -7.71
CA THR A 32 5.36 -32.01 -9.11
C THR A 32 5.83 -30.94 -10.11
N ALA A 33 5.58 -29.65 -9.85
CA ALA A 33 6.16 -28.55 -10.62
C ALA A 33 7.70 -28.51 -10.46
N LYS A 34 8.22 -28.72 -9.24
CA LYS A 34 9.66 -28.90 -8.94
C LYS A 34 10.33 -30.02 -9.72
N ARG A 35 9.61 -31.11 -9.98
CA ARG A 35 10.16 -32.26 -10.70
C ARG A 35 10.11 -32.14 -12.22
N SER A 36 9.15 -31.42 -12.79
CA SER A 36 8.83 -31.52 -14.23
C SER A 36 9.32 -30.35 -15.09
N PHE A 37 9.48 -29.14 -14.54
CA PHE A 37 9.83 -27.94 -15.32
C PHE A 37 11.05 -27.16 -14.81
N LEU A 38 11.64 -27.61 -13.69
CA LEU A 38 12.46 -26.78 -12.83
C LEU A 38 14.00 -26.89 -12.90
N PRO A 39 14.67 -27.71 -13.73
CA PRO A 39 16.12 -27.80 -13.67
C PRO A 39 16.87 -26.55 -14.23
N GLN A 40 16.18 -25.51 -14.73
CA GLN A 40 16.82 -24.32 -15.32
C GLN A 40 16.29 -22.95 -14.87
N ALA A 41 15.34 -22.86 -13.93
CA ALA A 41 14.92 -21.56 -13.40
C ALA A 41 15.76 -21.18 -12.18
N GLU A 42 16.29 -19.95 -12.15
CA GLU A 42 17.06 -19.45 -11.02
C GLU A 42 16.20 -19.42 -9.74
N PRO A 43 16.73 -19.84 -8.56
CA PRO A 43 15.99 -19.87 -7.30
C PRO A 43 15.26 -18.58 -6.94
N VAL A 44 15.86 -17.44 -7.30
CA VAL A 44 15.30 -16.10 -7.07
C VAL A 44 14.01 -15.88 -7.88
N LEU A 45 14.00 -16.28 -9.16
CA LEU A 45 12.85 -16.11 -10.04
C LEU A 45 11.65 -16.93 -9.56
N ILE A 46 11.92 -18.13 -9.02
CA ILE A 46 10.88 -19.02 -8.47
C ILE A 46 10.23 -18.36 -7.24
N ALA A 47 11.05 -17.89 -6.29
CA ALA A 47 10.56 -17.23 -5.08
C ALA A 47 9.72 -15.97 -5.41
N GLN A 48 10.14 -15.18 -6.39
CA GLN A 48 9.39 -14.00 -6.86
C GLN A 48 8.02 -14.41 -7.45
N THR A 49 7.97 -15.45 -8.28
CA THR A 49 6.69 -15.92 -8.85
C THR A 49 5.75 -16.49 -7.80
N GLU A 50 6.29 -17.15 -6.77
CA GLU A 50 5.51 -17.69 -5.66
C GLU A 50 4.95 -16.57 -4.78
N ALA A 51 5.76 -15.56 -4.46
CA ALA A 51 5.32 -14.39 -3.71
C ALA A 51 4.21 -13.63 -4.44
N GLN A 52 4.34 -13.44 -5.75
CA GLN A 52 3.28 -12.84 -6.59
C GLN A 52 1.97 -13.63 -6.54
N ALA A 53 2.05 -14.96 -6.64
CA ALA A 53 0.85 -15.79 -6.60
C ALA A 53 0.17 -15.80 -5.22
N LEU A 54 0.95 -15.73 -4.13
CA LEU A 54 0.43 -15.55 -2.78
C LEU A 54 -0.28 -14.20 -2.60
N VAL A 55 0.23 -13.12 -3.20
CA VAL A 55 -0.47 -11.83 -3.22
C VAL A 55 -1.79 -11.92 -3.98
N ILE A 56 -1.83 -12.57 -5.14
CA ILE A 56 -3.08 -12.76 -5.90
C ILE A 56 -4.10 -13.57 -5.08
N LYS A 57 -3.66 -14.68 -4.47
CA LYS A 57 -4.52 -15.48 -3.56
C LYS A 57 -5.04 -14.64 -2.40
N GLY A 58 -4.16 -13.89 -1.75
CA GLY A 58 -4.53 -13.00 -0.65
C GLY A 58 -5.54 -11.92 -1.07
N ALA A 59 -5.39 -11.35 -2.27
CA ALA A 59 -6.34 -10.37 -2.81
C ALA A 59 -7.73 -10.99 -3.03
N LEU A 60 -7.81 -12.18 -3.62
CA LEU A 60 -9.09 -12.89 -3.80
C LEU A 60 -9.77 -13.24 -2.47
N LEU A 61 -8.99 -13.61 -1.45
CA LEU A 61 -9.50 -13.85 -0.10
C LEU A 61 -9.99 -12.54 0.54
N PHE A 62 -9.25 -11.45 0.35
CA PHE A 62 -9.61 -10.13 0.84
C PHE A 62 -10.93 -9.64 0.24
N ASP A 63 -11.14 -9.83 -1.07
CA ASP A 63 -12.38 -9.46 -1.76
C ASP A 63 -13.60 -10.26 -1.27
N ARG A 64 -13.36 -11.48 -0.77
CA ARG A 64 -14.36 -12.31 -0.10
C ARG A 64 -14.51 -12.00 1.41
N ASN A 65 -13.91 -10.91 1.89
CA ASN A 65 -13.87 -10.49 3.29
C ASN A 65 -13.20 -11.51 4.25
N ARG A 66 -12.40 -12.45 3.74
CA ARG A 66 -11.63 -13.43 4.55
C ARG A 66 -10.29 -12.83 4.98
N PHE A 67 -10.35 -11.78 5.80
CA PHE A 67 -9.17 -10.94 6.07
C PHE A 67 -8.02 -11.65 6.78
N GLN A 68 -8.31 -12.59 7.68
CA GLN A 68 -7.26 -13.34 8.38
C GLN A 68 -6.47 -14.24 7.41
N GLU A 69 -7.17 -14.96 6.52
CA GLU A 69 -6.52 -15.82 5.54
C GLU A 69 -5.80 -15.03 4.44
N ALA A 70 -6.35 -13.85 4.09
CA ALA A 70 -5.65 -12.90 3.23
C ALA A 70 -4.35 -12.43 3.89
N LEU A 71 -4.39 -12.08 5.17
CA LEU A 71 -3.21 -11.71 5.95
C LEU A 71 -2.17 -12.83 5.99
N ASP A 72 -2.59 -14.07 6.19
CA ASP A 72 -1.67 -15.22 6.20
C ASP A 72 -0.97 -15.38 4.83
N SER A 73 -1.72 -15.20 3.74
CA SER A 73 -1.18 -15.25 2.38
C SER A 73 -0.20 -14.10 2.10
N PHE A 74 -0.54 -12.87 2.49
CA PHE A 74 0.36 -11.71 2.33
C PHE A 74 1.62 -11.85 3.21
N SER A 75 1.48 -12.36 4.44
CA SER A 75 2.61 -12.60 5.35
C SER A 75 3.55 -13.69 4.83
N ALA A 76 3.02 -14.69 4.14
CA ALA A 76 3.84 -15.67 3.44
C ALA A 76 4.59 -15.03 2.26
N ALA A 77 3.92 -14.16 1.49
CA ALA A 77 4.55 -13.44 0.38
C ALA A 77 5.70 -12.53 0.86
N THR A 78 5.53 -11.78 1.94
CA THR A 78 6.58 -10.90 2.49
C THR A 78 7.75 -11.67 3.11
N LYS A 79 7.54 -12.91 3.58
CA LYS A 79 8.63 -13.80 4.02
C LYS A 79 9.43 -14.36 2.85
N LEU A 80 8.76 -14.75 1.76
CA LEU A 80 9.43 -15.26 0.56
C LEU A 80 10.16 -14.15 -0.20
N GLN A 81 9.56 -12.97 -0.26
CA GLN A 81 10.12 -11.81 -0.94
C GLN A 81 10.01 -10.56 -0.04
N PRO A 82 10.98 -10.32 0.85
CA PRO A 82 10.96 -9.17 1.77
C PRO A 82 11.02 -7.80 1.10
N ASP A 83 11.49 -7.72 -0.14
CA ASP A 83 11.57 -6.48 -0.93
C ASP A 83 10.32 -6.22 -1.80
N PHE A 84 9.24 -7.00 -1.62
CA PHE A 84 8.01 -6.84 -2.39
C PHE A 84 7.08 -5.79 -1.77
N ALA A 85 7.22 -4.53 -2.19
CA ALA A 85 6.47 -3.39 -1.65
C ALA A 85 4.94 -3.58 -1.70
N GLU A 86 4.40 -4.14 -2.79
CA GLU A 86 2.98 -4.39 -2.97
C GLU A 86 2.44 -5.44 -1.98
N ALA A 87 3.24 -6.45 -1.62
CA ALA A 87 2.86 -7.44 -0.61
C ALA A 87 2.75 -6.81 0.78
N TRP A 88 3.69 -5.94 1.15
CA TRP A 88 3.64 -5.19 2.40
C TRP A 88 2.43 -4.25 2.49
N TYR A 89 2.11 -3.55 1.39
CA TYR A 89 0.89 -2.74 1.31
C TYR A 89 -0.37 -3.61 1.50
N ALA A 90 -0.47 -4.73 0.79
CA ALA A 90 -1.61 -5.63 0.90
C ALA A 90 -1.75 -6.22 2.31
N GLN A 91 -0.63 -6.58 2.95
CA GLN A 91 -0.57 -6.98 4.35
C GLN A 91 -1.12 -5.88 5.28
N GLY A 92 -0.70 -4.63 5.07
CA GLY A 92 -1.18 -3.46 5.81
C GLY A 92 -2.70 -3.27 5.70
N ARG A 93 -3.25 -3.43 4.48
CA ARG A 93 -4.71 -3.37 4.27
C ARG A 93 -5.46 -4.45 5.04
N ALA A 94 -4.97 -5.69 5.01
CA ALA A 94 -5.59 -6.80 5.74
C ALA A 94 -5.58 -6.55 7.25
N LEU A 95 -4.43 -6.10 7.79
CA LEU A 95 -4.28 -5.74 9.20
C LEU A 95 -5.24 -4.60 9.60
N TYR A 96 -5.37 -3.58 8.76
CA TYR A 96 -6.31 -2.48 8.99
C TYR A 96 -7.77 -2.98 9.07
N ARG A 97 -8.19 -3.87 8.15
CA ARG A 97 -9.55 -4.46 8.19
C ARG A 97 -9.78 -5.30 9.44
N LEU A 98 -8.73 -5.95 9.94
CA LEU A 98 -8.72 -6.70 11.20
C LEU A 98 -8.58 -5.83 12.46
N LYS A 99 -8.60 -4.50 12.34
CA LYS A 99 -8.42 -3.53 13.44
C LYS A 99 -7.06 -3.63 14.15
N ARG A 100 -6.07 -4.24 13.50
CA ARG A 100 -4.67 -4.34 13.98
C ARG A 100 -3.87 -3.13 13.50
N SER A 101 -4.31 -1.93 13.87
CA SER A 101 -3.85 -0.67 13.28
C SER A 101 -2.34 -0.42 13.47
N GLN A 102 -1.75 -0.81 14.60
CA GLN A 102 -0.32 -0.63 14.84
C GLN A 102 0.54 -1.46 13.87
N GLU A 103 0.13 -2.70 13.62
CA GLU A 103 0.82 -3.58 12.68
C GLU A 103 0.58 -3.13 11.23
N ALA A 104 -0.60 -2.61 10.92
CA ALA A 104 -0.89 -2.02 9.62
C ALA A 104 0.06 -0.84 9.32
N LEU A 105 0.29 0.04 10.29
CA LEU A 105 1.25 1.13 10.15
C LEU A 105 2.67 0.64 9.85
N ALA A 106 3.13 -0.40 10.55
CA ALA A 106 4.45 -0.99 10.31
C ALA A 106 4.56 -1.59 8.89
N ALA A 107 3.50 -2.25 8.41
CA ALA A 107 3.47 -2.81 7.07
C ALA A 107 3.46 -1.71 5.98
N TYR A 108 2.65 -0.66 6.14
CA TYR A 108 2.65 0.48 5.22
C TYR A 108 3.99 1.22 5.22
N ALA A 109 4.60 1.46 6.39
CA ALA A 109 5.91 2.09 6.49
C ALA A 109 7.00 1.27 5.78
N THR A 110 6.95 -0.06 5.90
CA THR A 110 7.86 -0.95 5.15
C THR A 110 7.63 -0.86 3.64
N SER A 111 6.37 -0.84 3.19
CA SER A 111 6.02 -0.64 1.77
C SER A 111 6.56 0.69 1.22
N ILE A 112 6.39 1.79 1.97
CA ILE A 112 6.91 3.11 1.61
C ILE A 112 8.45 3.13 1.60
N LYS A 113 9.10 2.45 2.54
CA LYS A 113 10.57 2.34 2.57
C LYS A 113 11.11 1.65 1.31
N LEU A 114 10.41 0.63 0.84
CA LEU A 114 10.79 -0.14 -0.36
C LEU A 114 10.46 0.61 -1.65
N LYS A 115 9.32 1.30 -1.68
CA LYS A 115 8.82 2.06 -2.83
C LYS A 115 8.22 3.39 -2.36
N PRO A 116 9.06 4.44 -2.19
CA PRO A 116 8.61 5.74 -1.68
C PRO A 116 7.48 6.34 -2.53
N GLU A 117 7.56 6.22 -3.84
CA GLU A 117 6.55 6.65 -4.80
C GLU A 117 5.34 5.70 -4.95
N PHE A 118 4.90 5.07 -3.87
CA PHE A 118 3.70 4.23 -3.85
C PHE A 118 2.52 4.93 -3.15
N PRO A 119 1.63 5.64 -3.88
CA PRO A 119 0.60 6.49 -3.27
C PRO A 119 -0.38 5.72 -2.37
N ASP A 120 -0.70 4.48 -2.73
CA ASP A 120 -1.66 3.68 -1.96
C ASP A 120 -1.16 3.33 -0.55
N ALA A 121 0.15 3.10 -0.41
CA ALA A 121 0.77 2.85 0.91
C ALA A 121 0.76 4.13 1.77
N TRP A 122 0.97 5.28 1.16
CA TRP A 122 0.86 6.59 1.80
C TRP A 122 -0.57 6.89 2.25
N ASP A 123 -1.57 6.61 1.42
CA ASP A 123 -2.97 6.76 1.79
C ASP A 123 -3.34 5.83 2.95
N GLY A 124 -2.92 4.56 2.89
CA GLY A 124 -3.11 3.59 3.97
C GLY A 124 -2.52 4.06 5.30
N LEU A 125 -1.28 4.55 5.30
CA LEU A 125 -0.62 5.10 6.48
C LEU A 125 -1.34 6.35 7.00
N THR A 126 -1.66 7.29 6.11
CA THR A 126 -2.32 8.56 6.44
C THR A 126 -3.70 8.33 7.06
N THR A 127 -4.51 7.49 6.42
CA THR A 127 -5.85 7.11 6.90
C THR A 127 -5.77 6.40 8.25
N THR A 128 -4.78 5.53 8.44
CA THR A 128 -4.61 4.80 9.70
C THR A 128 -4.20 5.74 10.84
N LEU A 129 -3.19 6.60 10.64
CA LEU A 129 -2.76 7.57 11.66
C LEU A 129 -3.86 8.58 11.99
N TYR A 130 -4.56 9.07 10.96
CA TYR A 130 -5.68 10.00 11.15
C TYR A 130 -6.82 9.37 11.94
N GLY A 131 -7.21 8.14 11.61
CA GLY A 131 -8.24 7.39 12.34
C GLY A 131 -7.88 7.11 13.80
N LEU A 132 -6.59 6.93 14.09
CA LEU A 132 -6.05 6.80 15.45
C LEU A 132 -5.86 8.14 16.18
N LYS A 133 -6.15 9.27 15.53
CA LYS A 133 -5.90 10.64 16.03
C LYS A 133 -4.41 10.91 16.35
N ARG A 134 -3.49 10.16 15.74
CA ARG A 134 -2.04 10.32 15.89
C ARG A 134 -1.52 11.37 14.90
N TYR A 135 -2.10 12.57 14.97
CA TYR A 135 -1.82 13.65 14.02
C TYR A 135 -0.39 14.17 14.13
N GLN A 136 0.18 14.18 15.34
CA GLN A 136 1.55 14.63 15.57
C GLN A 136 2.56 13.76 14.81
N GLU A 137 2.43 12.44 14.89
CA GLU A 137 3.31 11.51 14.20
C GLU A 137 3.14 11.58 12.67
N LEU A 138 1.89 11.73 12.18
CA LEU A 138 1.65 11.94 10.75
C LEU A 138 2.31 13.23 10.26
N LEU A 139 2.25 14.29 11.05
CA LEU A 139 2.88 15.57 10.73
C LEU A 139 4.41 15.44 10.69
N GLU A 140 5.02 14.87 11.73
CA GLU A 140 6.47 14.65 11.80
C GLU A 140 6.99 13.76 10.67
N PHE A 141 6.28 12.68 10.36
CA PHE A 141 6.63 11.79 9.27
C PHE A 141 6.55 12.49 7.91
N SER A 142 5.48 13.25 7.68
CA SER A 142 5.29 14.03 6.45
C SER A 142 6.38 15.10 6.30
N ASP A 143 6.70 15.82 7.37
CA ASP A 143 7.69 16.90 7.37
C ASP A 143 9.09 16.39 7.09
N LYS A 144 9.45 15.23 7.67
CA LYS A 144 10.71 14.57 7.36
C LYS A 144 10.83 14.22 5.89
N ILE A 145 9.76 13.73 5.25
CA ILE A 145 9.79 13.42 3.82
C ILE A 145 9.79 14.69 2.97
N ILE A 146 9.06 15.74 3.35
CA ILE A 146 9.09 17.03 2.65
C ILE A 146 10.50 17.65 2.68
N GLN A 147 11.23 17.53 3.79
CA GLN A 147 12.62 17.99 3.89
C GLN A 147 13.55 17.25 2.92
N LEU A 148 13.31 15.96 2.69
CA LEU A 148 14.11 15.13 1.78
C LEU A 148 13.67 15.26 0.32
N GLN A 149 12.37 15.42 0.09
CA GLN A 149 11.73 15.47 -1.23
C GLN A 149 10.62 16.54 -1.23
N PRO A 150 10.96 17.82 -1.47
CA PRO A 150 10.01 18.93 -1.38
C PRO A 150 8.85 18.86 -2.37
N ASP A 151 8.99 18.11 -3.46
CA ASP A 151 7.97 17.97 -4.50
C ASP A 151 7.17 16.66 -4.40
N PHE A 152 7.37 15.90 -3.31
CA PHE A 152 6.66 14.64 -3.08
C PHE A 152 5.24 14.89 -2.54
N TYR A 153 4.27 14.97 -3.45
CA TYR A 153 2.89 15.34 -3.11
C TYR A 153 2.22 14.47 -2.01
N PRO A 154 2.46 13.15 -1.88
CA PRO A 154 1.80 12.36 -0.84
C PRO A 154 2.19 12.79 0.57
N ALA A 155 3.42 13.29 0.77
CA ALA A 155 3.82 13.84 2.07
C ALA A 155 3.12 15.18 2.36
N TRP A 156 2.95 16.05 1.36
CA TRP A 156 2.13 17.27 1.51
C TRP A 156 0.67 16.96 1.82
N PHE A 157 0.12 15.91 1.22
CA PHE A 157 -1.22 15.43 1.51
C PHE A 157 -1.35 14.93 2.95
N GLY A 158 -0.38 14.13 3.43
CA GLY A 158 -0.29 13.68 4.82
C GLY A 158 -0.20 14.85 5.81
N ARG A 159 0.66 15.84 5.52
CA ARG A 159 0.79 17.08 6.30
C ARG A 159 -0.54 17.83 6.38
N GLY A 160 -1.23 18.01 5.25
CA GLY A 160 -2.54 18.66 5.20
C GLY A 160 -3.59 17.94 6.05
N ARG A 161 -3.66 16.61 5.97
CA ARG A 161 -4.56 15.78 6.80
C ARG A 161 -4.26 15.91 8.28
N ALA A 162 -2.98 15.88 8.69
CA ALA A 162 -2.58 16.05 10.08
C ALA A 162 -2.97 17.43 10.62
N LEU A 163 -2.67 18.50 9.89
CA LEU A 163 -2.99 19.88 10.27
C LEU A 163 -4.51 20.10 10.36
N TYR A 164 -5.28 19.50 9.45
CA TYR A 164 -6.74 19.49 9.53
C TYR A 164 -7.23 18.81 10.82
N GLY A 165 -6.64 17.66 11.19
CA GLY A 165 -6.93 16.97 12.45
C GLY A 165 -6.64 17.83 13.70
N PHE A 166 -5.60 18.67 13.65
CA PHE A 166 -5.28 19.68 14.66
C PHE A 166 -6.16 20.93 14.61
N LYS A 167 -7.12 21.02 13.68
CA LYS A 167 -7.93 22.22 13.40
C LYS A 167 -7.12 23.45 12.97
N ARG A 168 -5.88 23.24 12.51
CA ARG A 168 -5.00 24.28 11.96
C ARG A 168 -5.34 24.50 10.49
N TYR A 169 -6.58 24.92 10.23
CA TYR A 169 -7.18 24.88 8.89
C TYR A 169 -6.46 25.76 7.87
N SER A 170 -5.91 26.91 8.27
CA SER A 170 -5.14 27.79 7.38
C SER A 170 -3.86 27.13 6.87
N GLU A 171 -3.16 26.39 7.73
CA GLU A 171 -1.95 25.67 7.35
C GLU A 171 -2.27 24.40 6.55
N ALA A 172 -3.38 23.73 6.89
CA ALA A 172 -3.90 22.61 6.10
C ALA A 172 -4.29 23.06 4.68
N LEU A 173 -4.87 24.26 4.54
CA LEU A 173 -5.18 24.87 3.25
C LEU A 173 -3.93 25.10 2.42
N ALA A 174 -2.87 25.68 3.00
CA ALA A 174 -1.60 25.88 2.31
C ALA A 174 -0.96 24.55 1.85
N ALA A 175 -1.05 23.50 2.67
CA ALA A 175 -0.60 22.17 2.28
C ALA A 175 -1.43 21.60 1.12
N ALA A 176 -2.76 21.76 1.13
CA ALA A 176 -3.63 21.32 0.04
C ALA A 176 -3.34 22.08 -1.28
N GLU A 177 -3.06 23.38 -1.20
CA GLU A 177 -2.65 24.19 -2.36
C GLU A 177 -1.32 23.71 -2.94
N LYS A 178 -0.36 23.32 -2.09
CA LYS A 178 0.90 22.73 -2.54
C LYS A 178 0.68 21.38 -3.24
N VAL A 179 -0.24 20.54 -2.75
CA VAL A 179 -0.62 19.30 -3.44
C VAL A 179 -1.26 19.59 -4.80
N ILE A 180 -2.16 20.58 -4.91
CA ILE A 180 -2.79 20.98 -6.18
C ILE A 180 -1.74 21.48 -7.18
N GLN A 181 -0.74 22.24 -6.72
CA GLN A 181 0.37 22.69 -7.58
C GLN A 181 1.20 21.51 -8.13
N LEU A 182 1.49 20.51 -7.28
CA LEU A 182 2.29 19.35 -7.66
C LEU A 182 1.49 18.32 -8.48
N LYS A 183 0.19 18.18 -8.19
CA LYS A 183 -0.70 17.19 -8.76
C LYS A 183 -2.14 17.74 -8.90
N PRO A 184 -2.43 18.51 -9.97
CA PRO A 184 -3.70 19.21 -10.13
C PRO A 184 -4.89 18.29 -10.42
N ASP A 185 -4.65 17.06 -10.88
CA ASP A 185 -5.66 16.03 -11.18
C ASP A 185 -6.10 15.25 -9.93
N LEU A 186 -5.48 15.47 -8.76
CA LEU A 186 -5.86 14.79 -7.53
C LEU A 186 -7.13 15.40 -6.91
N ALA A 187 -8.28 14.76 -7.13
CA ALA A 187 -9.58 15.20 -6.62
C ALA A 187 -9.62 15.37 -5.08
N ASP A 188 -8.91 14.53 -4.34
CA ASP A 188 -8.84 14.61 -2.88
C ASP A 188 -8.17 15.90 -2.38
N ALA A 189 -7.24 16.48 -3.15
CA ALA A 189 -6.60 17.73 -2.80
C ALA A 189 -7.58 18.92 -2.89
N TRP A 190 -8.39 18.94 -3.94
CA TRP A 190 -9.47 19.92 -4.12
C TRP A 190 -10.55 19.78 -3.04
N SER A 191 -10.92 18.55 -2.71
CA SER A 191 -11.85 18.27 -1.61
C SER A 191 -11.28 18.74 -0.26
N GLY A 192 -10.00 18.46 -0.01
CA GLY A 192 -9.28 18.94 1.17
C GLY A 192 -9.27 20.47 1.26
N ARG A 193 -8.99 21.15 0.15
CA ARG A 193 -9.06 22.62 0.05
C ARG A 193 -10.45 23.16 0.41
N GLY A 194 -11.50 22.58 -0.16
CA GLY A 194 -12.89 22.97 0.14
C GLY A 194 -13.24 22.80 1.61
N ASN A 195 -12.90 21.65 2.19
CA ASN A 195 -13.13 21.36 3.62
C ASN A 195 -12.39 22.35 4.54
N CYS A 196 -11.17 22.73 4.18
CA CYS A 196 -10.41 23.73 4.93
C CYS A 196 -11.09 25.11 4.84
N ALA A 197 -11.49 25.54 3.64
CA ALA A 197 -12.13 26.84 3.42
C ALA A 197 -13.45 26.98 4.20
N VAL A 198 -14.30 25.94 4.17
CA VAL A 198 -15.53 25.88 4.96
C VAL A 198 -15.22 25.96 6.46
N SER A 199 -14.23 25.23 6.94
CA SER A 199 -13.85 25.20 8.36
C SER A 199 -13.34 26.57 8.84
N ILE A 200 -12.53 27.25 8.03
CA ILE A 200 -12.05 28.61 8.30
C ILE A 200 -13.23 29.59 8.38
N ALA A 201 -14.14 29.54 7.40
CA ALA A 201 -15.32 30.40 7.37
C ALA A 201 -16.22 30.16 8.60
N ALA A 202 -16.43 28.90 9.00
CA ALA A 202 -17.20 28.56 10.20
C ALA A 202 -16.56 29.13 11.47
N SER A 203 -15.24 28.99 11.65
CA SER A 203 -14.53 29.54 12.80
C SER A 203 -14.58 31.07 12.85
N SER A 204 -14.60 31.74 11.69
CA SER A 204 -14.73 33.20 11.64
C SER A 204 -16.13 33.69 12.03
N ARG A 205 -17.20 32.97 11.66
CA ARG A 205 -18.59 33.32 12.01
C ARG A 205 -18.91 33.15 13.49
N SER A 206 -18.31 32.16 14.15
CA SER A 206 -18.50 31.94 15.60
C SER A 206 -17.88 33.02 16.50
N TYR A 207 -17.04 33.91 15.95
CA TYR A 207 -16.45 35.04 16.70
C TYR A 207 -17.26 36.34 16.62
N ILE A 208 -18.31 36.39 15.79
CA ILE A 208 -19.10 37.60 15.49
C ILE A 208 -20.53 37.52 16.06
N ALA A 209 -20.83 36.49 16.86
CA ALA A 209 -22.10 36.29 17.57
C ALA A 209 -21.85 36.25 19.07
#